data_AF-A0A927T4I5-F1
#
_entry.id   AF-A0A927T4I5-F1
#
_cell.length_a   1.000
_cell.length_b   1.000
_cell.length_c   1.000
_cell.angle_alpha   90.00
_cell.angle_beta   90.00
_cell.angle_gamma   90.00
#
_symmetry.space_group_name_H-M   'P 1'
#
loop_
_entity.id
_entity.type
_entity.pdbx_description
1 polymer ?
#
loop_
_entity_poly.entity_id
_entity_poly.type
_entity_poly.pdbx_seq_one_letter_code
_entity_poly.pdbx_strand_id
1 'polypeptide(L)'
;MMLENMQIYYHGSNNILGIEYIKAILSLKSKVIPYTIKRNGPDYNSLDEIDDLASATAIREKLKKDKDVSKLMPKNAYKILNEQNKYGKAILDLNAYEKEILYKFRIMSVDEIKNLQDVSEGLENKIKDAANSCNELEAFISKIKSKRYPRARIQRICLYGLLNITKKDVLDSYKVTPYVRVLGFNQNGKMLLSRTINKNKKFPVITSVKKFMDNSNNKIYKNMLEKDILATNVYTLGYGYDSKANLDYTQKLIINN
;
A
#
# COMPACT_ATOMS: atom_id res chain seq x y z
N MET A 1 -37.79 3.43 1.62
CA MET A 1 -37.36 3.67 0.22
C MET A 1 -36.10 4.52 0.05
N MET A 2 -36.06 5.83 0.34
CA MET A 2 -34.83 6.64 0.10
C MET A 2 -33.64 6.28 1.01
N LEU A 3 -33.91 5.91 2.27
CA LEU A 3 -32.88 5.48 3.24
C LEU A 3 -32.39 4.03 3.03
N GLU A 4 -33.25 3.14 2.52
CA GLU A 4 -32.86 1.75 2.20
C GLU A 4 -31.89 1.71 1.01
N ASN A 5 -32.08 2.58 0.02
CA ASN A 5 -31.16 2.70 -1.11
C ASN A 5 -29.80 3.30 -0.71
N MET A 6 -29.69 4.00 0.43
CA MET A 6 -28.40 4.51 0.92
C MET A 6 -27.50 3.38 1.43
N GLN A 7 -28.05 2.31 2.02
CA GLN A 7 -27.25 1.20 2.55
C GLN A 7 -26.43 0.50 1.46
N ILE A 8 -26.99 0.35 0.24
CA ILE A 8 -26.31 -0.27 -0.91
C ILE A 8 -24.99 0.45 -1.24
N TYR A 9 -24.91 1.77 -1.06
CA TYR A 9 -23.69 2.55 -1.33
C TYR A 9 -22.63 2.41 -0.24
N TYR A 10 -22.99 2.00 0.98
CA TYR A 10 -22.04 1.73 2.06
C TYR A 10 -21.49 0.30 2.02
N HIS A 11 -21.97 -0.52 1.10
CA HIS A 11 -21.48 -1.88 0.87
C HIS A 11 -20.54 -1.91 -0.34
N GLY A 12 -19.40 -2.60 -0.19
CA GLY A 12 -18.39 -2.78 -1.23
C GLY A 12 -17.20 -1.82 -1.15
N SER A 13 -15.99 -2.37 -1.27
CA SER A 13 -14.73 -1.62 -1.10
C SER A 13 -14.61 -0.43 -2.06
N ASN A 14 -15.05 -0.58 -3.32
CA ASN A 14 -14.97 0.49 -4.31
C ASN A 14 -15.95 1.64 -4.04
N ASN A 15 -17.13 1.34 -3.50
CA ASN A 15 -18.13 2.36 -3.16
C ASN A 15 -17.66 3.20 -1.98
N ILE A 16 -17.13 2.55 -0.94
CA ILE A 16 -16.52 3.23 0.21
C ILE A 16 -15.40 4.17 -0.25
N LEU A 17 -14.49 3.68 -1.11
CA LEU A 17 -13.42 4.53 -1.68
C LEU A 17 -13.95 5.70 -2.51
N GLY A 18 -14.95 5.46 -3.36
CA GLY A 18 -15.57 6.51 -4.17
C GLY A 18 -16.19 7.62 -3.31
N ILE A 19 -16.88 7.24 -2.23
CA ILE A 19 -17.43 8.19 -1.25
C ILE A 19 -16.30 9.00 -0.59
N GLU A 20 -15.21 8.35 -0.15
CA GLU A 20 -14.07 9.06 0.44
C GLU A 20 -13.36 10.00 -0.55
N TYR A 21 -13.28 9.64 -1.85
CA TYR A 21 -12.77 10.56 -2.89
C TYR A 21 -13.66 11.79 -3.06
N ILE A 22 -14.98 11.60 -3.10
CA ILE A 22 -15.93 12.73 -3.21
C ILE A 22 -15.83 13.62 -1.97
N LYS A 23 -15.77 13.05 -0.76
CA LYS A 23 -15.53 13.79 0.48
C LYS A 23 -14.23 14.60 0.42
N ALA A 24 -13.15 13.99 -0.06
CA ALA A 24 -11.86 14.67 -0.23
C ALA A 24 -11.97 15.85 -1.21
N ILE A 25 -12.59 15.66 -2.39
CA ILE A 25 -12.82 16.73 -3.38
C ILE A 25 -13.59 17.90 -2.76
N LEU A 26 -14.68 17.61 -2.04
CA LEU A 26 -15.50 18.64 -1.38
C LEU A 26 -14.71 19.37 -0.28
N SER A 27 -14.00 18.64 0.58
CA SER A 27 -13.21 19.23 1.67
C SER A 27 -12.08 20.13 1.16
N LEU A 28 -11.45 19.76 0.05
CA LEU A 28 -10.36 20.52 -0.58
C LEU A 28 -10.87 21.63 -1.51
N LYS A 29 -12.19 21.75 -1.71
CA LYS A 29 -12.81 22.64 -2.71
C LYS A 29 -12.17 22.47 -4.10
N SER A 30 -11.84 21.23 -4.44
CA SER A 30 -11.15 20.88 -5.68
C SER A 30 -12.09 21.02 -6.88
N LYS A 31 -11.55 21.41 -8.04
CA LYS A 31 -12.29 21.49 -9.31
C LYS A 31 -12.39 20.15 -10.05
N VAL A 32 -11.88 19.06 -9.45
CA VAL A 32 -11.96 17.72 -10.03
C VAL A 32 -13.42 17.27 -10.07
N ILE A 33 -13.87 16.83 -11.24
CA ILE A 33 -15.22 16.27 -11.44
C ILE A 33 -15.11 14.74 -11.35
N PRO A 34 -15.75 14.09 -10.37
CA PRO A 34 -15.70 12.64 -10.23
C PRO A 34 -16.59 11.96 -11.26
N TYR A 35 -16.10 10.85 -11.82
CA TYR A 35 -16.86 9.96 -12.70
C TYR A 35 -16.77 8.52 -12.18
N THR A 36 -17.85 7.77 -12.28
CA THR A 36 -17.90 6.35 -11.92
C THR A 36 -18.24 5.51 -13.14
N ILE A 37 -17.72 4.29 -13.18
CA ILE A 37 -18.06 3.28 -14.17
C ILE A 37 -18.50 2.01 -13.46
N LYS A 38 -19.46 1.28 -14.05
CA LYS A 38 -19.90 0.00 -13.49
C LYS A 38 -18.77 -1.01 -13.60
N ARG A 39 -18.46 -1.70 -12.48
CA ARG A 39 -17.52 -2.82 -12.50
C ARG A 39 -18.13 -3.97 -13.28
N ASN A 40 -17.36 -4.55 -14.20
CA ASN A 40 -17.67 -5.83 -14.84
C ASN A 40 -16.85 -6.96 -14.19
N GLY A 41 -17.37 -8.18 -14.21
CA GLY A 41 -16.74 -9.36 -13.61
C GLY A 41 -17.03 -9.54 -12.11
N PRO A 42 -16.34 -10.48 -11.44
CA PRO A 42 -16.65 -10.93 -10.09
C PRO A 42 -16.40 -9.84 -9.03
N ASP A 43 -17.02 -10.02 -7.85
CA ASP A 43 -16.87 -9.12 -6.71
C ASP A 43 -15.40 -8.96 -6.28
N TYR A 44 -15.09 -7.83 -5.64
CA TYR A 44 -13.70 -7.44 -5.32
C TYR A 44 -12.92 -8.51 -4.53
N ASN A 45 -13.61 -9.30 -3.70
CA ASN A 45 -13.02 -10.39 -2.91
C ASN A 45 -13.46 -11.79 -3.36
N SER A 46 -14.20 -11.91 -4.47
CA SER A 46 -14.60 -13.22 -5.00
C SER A 46 -13.39 -13.93 -5.60
N LEU A 47 -13.37 -15.25 -5.43
CA LEU A 47 -12.40 -16.16 -6.05
C LEU A 47 -12.89 -16.73 -7.38
N ASP A 48 -14.09 -16.33 -7.81
CA ASP A 48 -14.72 -16.78 -9.03
C ASP A 48 -14.11 -16.11 -10.26
N GLU A 49 -14.35 -16.71 -11.42
CA GLU A 49 -13.98 -16.19 -12.72
C GLU A 49 -15.25 -16.04 -13.55
N ILE A 50 -15.43 -14.88 -14.16
CA ILE A 50 -16.56 -14.60 -15.04
C ILE A 50 -16.00 -13.96 -16.29
N ASP A 51 -16.17 -14.61 -17.45
CA ASP A 51 -15.75 -14.11 -18.76
C ASP A 51 -14.27 -13.68 -18.81
N ASP A 52 -13.36 -14.56 -18.38
CA ASP A 52 -11.92 -14.28 -18.25
C ASP A 52 -11.57 -13.08 -17.33
N LEU A 53 -12.51 -12.62 -16.49
CA LEU A 53 -12.27 -11.63 -15.46
C LEU A 53 -12.22 -12.28 -14.08
N ALA A 54 -11.21 -11.89 -13.32
CA ALA A 54 -11.00 -12.33 -11.94
C ALA A 54 -10.67 -11.14 -11.03
N SER A 55 -10.91 -11.28 -9.73
CA SER A 55 -10.42 -10.30 -8.77
C SER A 55 -8.89 -10.37 -8.63
N ALA A 56 -8.26 -9.28 -8.20
CA ALA A 56 -6.82 -9.30 -7.93
C ALA A 56 -6.45 -10.34 -6.85
N THR A 57 -7.37 -10.60 -5.91
CA THR A 57 -7.20 -11.64 -4.88
C THR A 57 -7.25 -13.04 -5.51
N ALA A 58 -8.19 -13.32 -6.39
CA ALA A 58 -8.30 -14.58 -7.12
C ALA A 58 -7.03 -14.88 -7.94
N ILE A 59 -6.49 -13.87 -8.64
CA ILE A 59 -5.24 -13.98 -9.40
C ILE A 59 -4.08 -14.36 -8.48
N ARG A 60 -3.92 -13.70 -7.32
CA ARG A 60 -2.85 -14.05 -6.35
C ARG A 60 -3.00 -15.47 -5.79
N GLU A 61 -4.23 -15.90 -5.47
CA GLU A 61 -4.49 -17.27 -5.00
C GLU A 61 -4.20 -18.33 -6.06
N LYS A 62 -4.46 -18.02 -7.35
CA LYS A 62 -4.08 -18.87 -8.47
C LYS A 62 -2.56 -18.96 -8.63
N LEU A 63 -1.87 -17.82 -8.55
CA LEU A 63 -0.40 -17.78 -8.60
C LEU A 63 0.26 -18.59 -7.48
N LYS A 64 -0.27 -18.52 -6.25
CA LYS A 64 0.22 -19.35 -5.12
C LYS A 64 0.08 -20.86 -5.33
N LYS A 65 -0.83 -21.27 -6.21
CA LYS A 65 -1.10 -22.68 -6.56
C LYS A 65 -0.49 -23.06 -7.92
N ASP A 66 0.44 -22.25 -8.41
CA ASP A 66 1.11 -22.40 -9.71
C ASP A 66 0.13 -22.58 -10.87
N LYS A 67 -1.03 -21.91 -10.80
CA LYS A 67 -2.02 -21.90 -11.88
C LYS A 67 -1.74 -20.78 -12.87
N ASP A 68 -2.01 -21.06 -14.14
CA ASP A 68 -1.89 -20.05 -15.19
C ASP A 68 -2.97 -18.97 -15.04
N VAL A 69 -2.56 -17.72 -15.21
CA VAL A 69 -3.38 -16.52 -15.11
C VAL A 69 -3.31 -15.66 -16.38
N SER A 70 -2.67 -16.15 -17.46
CA SER A 70 -2.42 -15.36 -18.67
C SER A 70 -3.70 -14.85 -19.35
N LYS A 71 -4.82 -15.56 -19.17
CA LYS A 71 -6.14 -15.17 -19.70
C LYS A 71 -6.83 -14.09 -18.85
N LEU A 72 -6.47 -13.97 -17.58
CA LEU A 72 -7.15 -13.12 -16.59
C LEU A 72 -6.60 -11.69 -16.54
N MET A 73 -5.61 -11.38 -17.38
CA MET A 73 -4.93 -10.11 -17.37
C MET A 73 -4.39 -9.74 -18.75
N PRO A 74 -4.12 -8.45 -19.01
CA PRO A 74 -3.52 -8.03 -20.28
C PRO A 74 -2.17 -8.72 -20.54
N LYS A 75 -1.92 -9.11 -21.80
CA LYS A 75 -0.68 -9.81 -22.22
C LYS A 75 0.60 -9.11 -21.76
N ASN A 76 0.66 -7.78 -21.87
CA ASN A 76 1.84 -7.02 -21.44
C ASN A 76 2.06 -7.09 -19.93
N ALA A 77 0.99 -7.07 -19.13
CA ALA A 77 1.07 -7.20 -17.69
C ALA A 77 1.49 -8.62 -17.28
N TYR A 78 0.95 -9.65 -17.95
CA TYR A 78 1.36 -11.03 -17.75
C TYR A 78 2.85 -11.24 -18.08
N LYS A 79 3.35 -10.66 -19.18
CA LYS A 79 4.76 -10.75 -19.55
C LYS A 79 5.66 -10.20 -18.43
N ILE A 80 5.36 -9.02 -17.91
CA ILE A 80 6.11 -8.41 -16.80
C ILE A 80 6.03 -9.29 -15.56
N LEU A 81 4.82 -9.74 -15.17
CA LEU A 81 4.62 -10.61 -14.02
C LEU A 81 5.42 -11.90 -14.14
N ASN A 82 5.35 -12.58 -15.29
CA ASN A 82 6.06 -13.83 -15.54
C ASN A 82 7.57 -13.63 -15.50
N GLU A 83 8.09 -12.54 -16.07
CA GLU A 83 9.51 -12.18 -15.95
C GLU A 83 9.90 -11.95 -14.47
N GLN A 84 9.15 -11.14 -13.72
CA GLN A 84 9.46 -10.90 -12.31
C GLN A 84 9.34 -12.17 -11.45
N ASN A 85 8.35 -13.03 -11.73
CA ASN A 85 8.14 -14.28 -11.03
C ASN A 85 9.28 -15.28 -11.31
N LYS A 86 9.70 -15.40 -12.58
CA LYS A 86 10.89 -16.17 -12.95
C LYS A 86 12.09 -15.72 -12.13
N TYR A 87 12.26 -14.41 -11.96
CA TYR A 87 13.30 -13.77 -11.15
C TYR A 87 13.06 -13.79 -9.63
N GLY A 88 12.08 -14.54 -9.12
CA GLY A 88 11.81 -14.64 -7.68
C GLY A 88 11.33 -13.33 -7.03
N LYS A 89 10.86 -12.35 -7.82
CA LYS A 89 10.48 -11.00 -7.33
C LYS A 89 8.97 -10.82 -7.11
N ALA A 90 8.19 -11.87 -7.33
CA ALA A 90 6.74 -11.81 -7.14
C ALA A 90 6.36 -12.10 -5.69
N ILE A 91 6.01 -11.06 -4.94
CA ILE A 91 5.52 -11.21 -3.55
C ILE A 91 4.00 -11.26 -3.55
N LEU A 92 3.44 -12.41 -3.17
CA LEU A 92 2.01 -12.69 -3.30
C LEU A 92 1.23 -12.52 -1.99
N ASP A 93 1.92 -12.51 -0.85
CA ASP A 93 1.29 -12.47 0.47
C ASP A 93 2.14 -11.75 1.52
N LEU A 94 1.49 -11.23 2.54
CA LEU A 94 2.13 -10.66 3.73
C LEU A 94 2.91 -11.73 4.53
N ASN A 95 2.53 -13.00 4.41
CA ASN A 95 3.28 -14.13 5.02
C ASN A 95 4.74 -14.19 4.60
N ALA A 96 5.12 -13.56 3.46
CA ALA A 96 6.52 -13.40 3.07
C ALA A 96 7.38 -12.63 4.11
N TYR A 97 6.74 -11.92 5.05
CA TYR A 97 7.40 -11.12 6.09
C TYR A 97 7.05 -11.58 7.51
N GLU A 98 6.57 -12.83 7.68
CA GLU A 98 6.06 -13.30 8.97
C GLU A 98 7.11 -13.22 10.10
N LYS A 99 8.36 -13.57 9.79
CA LYS A 99 9.45 -13.59 10.76
C LYS A 99 9.82 -12.18 11.17
N GLU A 100 9.92 -11.28 10.21
CA GLU A 100 10.24 -9.86 10.41
C GLU A 100 9.16 -9.18 11.24
N ILE A 101 7.88 -9.45 10.93
CA ILE A 101 6.73 -8.92 11.69
C ILE A 101 6.78 -9.44 13.14
N LEU A 102 6.86 -10.76 13.33
CA LEU A 102 6.85 -11.36 14.67
C LEU A 102 8.07 -10.93 15.50
N TYR A 103 9.26 -10.92 14.89
CA TYR A 103 10.47 -10.39 15.52
C TYR A 103 10.25 -8.95 16.00
N LYS A 104 9.73 -8.09 15.12
CA LYS A 104 9.51 -6.67 15.41
C LYS A 104 8.60 -6.48 16.62
N PHE A 105 7.44 -7.14 16.66
CA PHE A 105 6.54 -7.02 17.82
C PHE A 105 7.06 -7.70 19.09
N ARG A 106 7.89 -8.74 18.96
CA ARG A 106 8.51 -9.41 20.12
C ARG A 106 9.51 -8.50 20.83
N ILE A 107 10.26 -7.68 20.10
CA ILE A 107 11.23 -6.75 20.70
C ILE A 107 10.64 -5.40 21.10
N MET A 108 9.53 -4.96 20.50
CA MET A 108 8.89 -3.69 20.88
C MET A 108 8.29 -3.77 22.29
N SER A 109 8.46 -2.71 23.07
CA SER A 109 7.75 -2.48 24.32
C SER A 109 6.25 -2.23 24.07
N VAL A 110 5.45 -2.36 25.13
CA VAL A 110 4.01 -2.06 25.06
C VAL A 110 3.77 -0.60 24.66
N ASP A 111 4.58 0.34 25.15
CA ASP A 111 4.47 1.76 24.82
C ASP A 111 4.81 2.06 23.36
N GLU A 112 5.82 1.38 22.80
CA GLU A 112 6.12 1.49 21.36
C GLU A 112 4.98 0.98 20.51
N ILE A 113 4.38 -0.17 20.87
CA ILE A 113 3.20 -0.71 20.17
C ILE A 113 2.01 0.25 20.28
N LYS A 114 1.77 0.80 21.47
CA LYS A 114 0.72 1.80 21.73
C LYS A 114 0.87 3.03 20.85
N ASN A 115 2.10 3.42 20.50
CA ASN A 115 2.38 4.58 19.66
C ASN A 115 2.22 4.34 18.15
N LEU A 116 2.05 3.09 17.71
CA LEU A 116 1.79 2.79 16.30
C LEU A 116 0.45 3.35 15.83
N GLN A 117 0.38 3.68 14.54
CA GLN A 117 -0.87 4.07 13.90
C GLN A 117 -1.92 2.95 14.02
N ASP A 118 -3.20 3.33 14.11
CA ASP A 118 -4.36 2.43 14.27
C ASP A 118 -4.38 1.58 15.56
N VAL A 119 -3.40 1.70 16.46
CA VAL A 119 -3.44 1.08 17.79
C VAL A 119 -4.17 1.99 18.77
N SER A 120 -5.26 1.48 19.36
CA SER A 120 -6.12 2.21 20.31
C SER A 120 -6.30 1.40 21.59
N GLU A 121 -6.53 2.10 22.70
CA GLU A 121 -6.58 1.61 24.09
C GLU A 121 -6.81 0.10 24.27
N GLY A 122 -5.79 -0.56 24.82
CA GLY A 122 -5.77 -1.97 25.21
C GLY A 122 -5.40 -2.94 24.08
N LEU A 123 -5.38 -2.49 22.83
CA LEU A 123 -4.96 -3.34 21.70
C LEU A 123 -3.46 -3.67 21.76
N GLU A 124 -2.65 -2.75 22.27
CA GLU A 124 -1.20 -2.92 22.47
C GLU A 124 -0.86 -4.15 23.32
N ASN A 125 -1.63 -4.40 24.39
CA ASN A 125 -1.44 -5.56 25.26
C ASN A 125 -1.77 -6.87 24.51
N LYS A 126 -2.90 -6.91 23.80
CA LYS A 126 -3.27 -8.08 22.99
C LYS A 126 -2.24 -8.40 21.91
N ILE A 127 -1.72 -7.37 21.26
CA ILE A 127 -0.65 -7.51 20.26
C ILE A 127 0.60 -8.08 20.93
N LYS A 128 1.01 -7.52 22.08
CA LYS A 128 2.22 -7.98 22.78
C LYS A 128 2.09 -9.43 23.25
N ASP A 129 0.96 -9.79 23.84
CA ASP A 129 0.67 -11.16 24.28
C ASP A 129 0.68 -12.15 23.12
N ALA A 130 0.06 -11.79 21.99
CA ALA A 130 0.08 -12.60 20.78
C ALA A 130 1.50 -12.76 20.21
N ALA A 131 2.26 -11.66 20.12
CA ALA A 131 3.65 -11.70 19.64
C ALA A 131 4.53 -12.61 20.50
N ASN A 132 4.32 -12.62 21.82
CA ASN A 132 5.09 -13.45 22.74
C ASN A 132 4.75 -14.95 22.65
N SER A 133 3.59 -15.31 22.09
CA SER A 133 3.05 -16.68 22.15
C SER A 133 2.71 -17.31 20.79
N CYS A 134 2.99 -16.61 19.68
CA CYS A 134 2.78 -17.12 18.32
C CYS A 134 4.09 -17.17 17.54
N ASN A 135 4.21 -18.15 16.64
CA ASN A 135 5.33 -18.30 15.70
C ASN A 135 4.91 -18.17 14.23
N GLU A 136 3.61 -18.04 13.96
CA GLU A 136 3.03 -17.92 12.62
C GLU A 136 2.18 -16.65 12.54
N LEU A 137 2.25 -15.94 11.42
CA LEU A 137 1.52 -14.67 11.24
C LEU A 137 0.00 -14.86 11.29
N GLU A 138 -0.53 -15.96 10.74
CA GLU A 138 -1.96 -16.26 10.79
C GLU A 138 -2.47 -16.51 12.21
N ALA A 139 -1.71 -17.25 13.01
CA ALA A 139 -2.03 -17.48 14.43
C ALA A 139 -2.00 -16.16 15.21
N PHE A 140 -0.98 -15.33 14.97
CA PHE A 140 -0.86 -13.99 15.56
C PHE A 140 -2.06 -13.10 15.24
N ILE A 141 -2.42 -12.97 13.95
CA ILE A 141 -3.57 -12.15 13.52
C ILE A 141 -4.87 -12.71 14.11
N SER A 142 -5.07 -14.02 14.09
CA SER A 142 -6.28 -14.67 14.57
C SER A 142 -6.48 -14.50 16.07
N LYS A 143 -5.40 -14.50 16.86
CA LYS A 143 -5.43 -14.29 18.31
C LYS A 143 -5.84 -12.86 18.70
N ILE A 144 -5.51 -11.87 17.88
CA ILE A 144 -5.85 -10.45 18.10
C ILE A 144 -7.26 -10.11 17.57
N LYS A 145 -7.69 -10.80 16.50
CA LYS A 145 -8.95 -10.57 15.78
C LYS A 145 -10.13 -10.59 16.74
N SER A 146 -10.99 -9.58 16.60
CA SER A 146 -12.29 -9.52 17.28
C SER A 146 -13.28 -8.73 16.43
N LYS A 147 -14.55 -8.64 16.87
CA LYS A 147 -15.54 -7.76 16.22
C LYS A 147 -15.06 -6.29 16.20
N ARG A 148 -14.35 -5.85 17.25
CA ARG A 148 -13.79 -4.50 17.38
C ARG A 148 -12.53 -4.28 16.53
N TYR A 149 -11.77 -5.35 16.26
CA TYR A 149 -10.51 -5.31 15.53
C TYR A 149 -10.57 -6.23 14.30
N PRO A 150 -11.06 -5.71 13.15
CA PRO A 150 -11.12 -6.47 11.91
C PRO A 150 -9.72 -6.87 11.42
N ARG A 151 -9.64 -7.99 10.68
CA ARG A 151 -8.40 -8.53 10.11
C ARG A 151 -7.59 -7.49 9.33
N ALA A 152 -8.25 -6.72 8.46
CA ALA A 152 -7.58 -5.68 7.67
C ALA A 152 -6.94 -4.58 8.53
N ARG A 153 -7.52 -4.25 9.70
CA ARG A 153 -6.93 -3.30 10.65
C ARG A 153 -5.66 -3.88 11.29
N ILE A 154 -5.70 -5.15 11.67
CA ILE A 154 -4.54 -5.84 12.27
C ILE A 154 -3.42 -5.96 11.25
N GLN A 155 -3.72 -6.33 10.00
CA GLN A 155 -2.73 -6.37 8.91
C GLN A 155 -2.08 -5.00 8.66
N ARG A 156 -2.85 -3.89 8.71
CA ARG A 156 -2.29 -2.53 8.66
C ARG A 156 -1.34 -2.26 9.83
N ILE A 157 -1.73 -2.64 11.05
CA ILE A 157 -0.87 -2.50 12.24
C ILE A 157 0.42 -3.31 12.07
N CYS A 158 0.36 -4.51 11.48
CA CYS A 158 1.57 -5.28 11.19
C CYS A 158 2.55 -4.50 10.31
N LEU A 159 2.04 -3.87 9.24
CA LEU A 159 2.84 -3.01 8.35
C LEU A 159 3.35 -1.76 9.07
N TYR A 160 2.53 -1.11 9.89
CA TYR A 160 2.97 0.04 10.68
C TYR A 160 4.08 -0.32 11.67
N GLY A 161 3.99 -1.48 12.33
CA GLY A 161 5.05 -2.00 13.19
C GLY A 161 6.34 -2.25 12.41
N LEU A 162 6.24 -2.94 11.27
CA LEU A 162 7.36 -3.28 10.41
C LEU A 162 8.07 -2.02 9.87
N LEU A 163 7.31 -0.97 9.54
CA LEU A 163 7.82 0.29 8.98
C LEU A 163 8.03 1.40 10.03
N ASN A 164 7.82 1.10 11.31
CA ASN A 164 7.85 2.06 12.42
C ASN A 164 6.97 3.30 12.19
N ILE A 165 5.76 3.14 11.63
CA ILE A 165 4.84 4.25 11.37
C ILE A 165 4.03 4.53 12.64
N THR A 166 4.32 5.65 13.26
CA THR A 166 3.69 6.11 14.50
C THR A 166 2.50 7.03 14.22
N LYS A 167 1.67 7.25 15.25
CA LYS A 167 0.61 8.27 15.24
C LYS A 167 1.16 9.65 14.89
N LYS A 168 2.35 9.99 15.41
CA LYS A 168 3.01 11.27 15.16
C LYS A 168 3.37 11.42 13.68
N ASP A 169 3.91 10.38 13.05
CA ASP A 169 4.27 10.41 11.63
C ASP A 169 3.06 10.75 10.76
N VAL A 170 1.90 10.12 11.04
CA VAL A 170 0.65 10.37 10.32
C VAL A 170 0.14 11.79 10.59
N LEU A 171 0.13 12.24 11.84
CA LEU A 171 -0.28 13.60 12.18
C LEU A 171 0.61 14.68 11.54
N ASP A 172 1.91 14.44 11.48
CA ASP A 172 2.85 15.35 10.83
C ASP A 172 2.64 15.38 9.31
N SER A 173 2.27 14.25 8.69
CA SER A 173 1.98 14.20 7.25
C SER A 173 0.83 15.12 6.83
N TYR A 174 -0.14 15.39 7.72
CA TYR A 174 -1.25 16.32 7.44
C TYR A 174 -0.84 17.80 7.51
N LYS A 175 0.36 18.12 8.05
CA LYS A 175 0.86 19.50 8.17
C LYS A 175 1.49 20.01 6.87
N VAL A 176 1.68 19.14 5.88
CA VAL A 176 2.32 19.47 4.60
C VAL A 176 1.46 18.99 3.45
N THR A 177 1.63 19.61 2.28
CA THR A 177 1.07 19.07 1.04
C THR A 177 1.94 17.89 0.59
N PRO A 178 1.40 16.67 0.44
CA PRO A 178 2.20 15.50 0.05
C PRO A 178 2.97 15.72 -1.26
N TYR A 179 4.16 15.13 -1.35
CA TYR A 179 4.94 15.16 -2.58
C TYR A 179 4.35 14.28 -3.67
N VAL A 180 4.69 14.61 -4.92
CA VAL A 180 4.49 13.71 -6.05
C VAL A 180 5.79 12.98 -6.32
N ARG A 181 5.80 11.67 -6.03
CA ARG A 181 6.89 10.77 -6.41
C ARG A 181 6.67 10.24 -7.82
N VAL A 182 7.54 10.63 -8.74
CA VAL A 182 7.47 10.16 -10.14
C VAL A 182 8.12 8.78 -10.21
N LEU A 183 7.37 7.77 -10.66
CA LEU A 183 7.86 6.40 -10.86
C LEU A 183 8.16 6.11 -12.34
N GLY A 184 7.41 6.75 -13.23
CA GLY A 184 7.58 6.65 -14.68
C GLY A 184 6.62 7.56 -15.44
N PHE A 185 6.86 7.73 -16.73
CA PHE A 185 6.01 8.50 -17.64
C PHE A 185 6.23 8.06 -19.09
N ASN A 186 5.25 8.32 -19.95
CA ASN A 186 5.44 8.32 -21.40
C ASN A 186 5.70 9.74 -21.92
N GLN A 187 5.81 9.91 -23.24
CA GLN A 187 6.09 11.22 -23.83
C GLN A 187 5.04 12.29 -23.49
N ASN A 188 3.75 11.93 -23.47
CA ASN A 188 2.67 12.82 -23.04
C ASN A 188 2.78 13.18 -21.56
N GLY A 189 3.06 12.18 -20.71
CA GLY A 189 3.29 12.36 -19.28
C GLY A 189 4.48 13.28 -18.98
N LYS A 190 5.57 13.16 -19.75
CA LYS A 190 6.74 14.03 -19.64
C LYS A 190 6.39 15.50 -19.93
N MET A 191 5.63 15.74 -20.99
CA MET A 191 5.16 17.09 -21.33
C MET A 191 4.26 17.66 -20.23
N LEU A 192 3.30 16.88 -19.73
CA LEU A 192 2.39 17.30 -18.66
C LEU A 192 3.14 17.58 -17.36
N LEU A 193 4.05 16.70 -16.97
CA LEU A 193 4.88 16.86 -15.76
C LEU A 193 5.70 18.16 -15.84
N SER A 194 6.33 18.41 -16.99
CA SER A 194 7.11 19.63 -17.22
C SER A 194 6.25 20.88 -17.11
N ARG A 195 5.06 20.89 -17.73
CA ARG A 195 4.09 21.99 -17.63
C ARG A 195 3.64 22.23 -16.18
N THR A 196 3.36 21.17 -15.43
CA THR A 196 2.92 21.26 -14.03
C THR A 196 4.00 21.82 -13.13
N ILE A 197 5.24 21.33 -13.24
CA ILE A 197 6.39 21.84 -12.47
C ILE A 197 6.64 23.32 -12.79
N ASN A 198 6.55 23.70 -14.07
CA ASN A 198 6.76 25.10 -14.46
C ASN A 198 5.68 26.04 -13.94
N LYS A 199 4.43 25.58 -13.80
CA LYS A 199 3.34 26.35 -13.21
C LYS A 199 3.48 26.55 -11.70
N ASN A 200 4.04 25.58 -10.97
CA ASN A 200 4.27 25.68 -9.54
C ASN A 200 5.63 25.09 -9.14
N LYS A 201 6.68 25.90 -9.25
CA LYS A 201 8.06 25.49 -8.91
C LYS A 201 8.26 25.09 -7.44
N LYS A 202 7.36 25.51 -6.54
CA LYS A 202 7.41 25.18 -5.12
C LYS A 202 6.74 23.85 -4.79
N PHE A 203 6.01 23.25 -5.73
CA PHE A 203 5.34 21.98 -5.50
C PHE A 203 6.37 20.84 -5.41
N PRO A 204 6.34 20.02 -4.34
CA PRO A 204 7.37 19.02 -4.11
C PRO A 204 7.22 17.84 -5.06
N VAL A 205 7.98 17.85 -6.15
CA VAL A 205 8.04 16.75 -7.13
C VAL A 205 9.39 16.04 -7.01
N ILE A 206 9.34 14.73 -6.81
CA ILE A 206 10.51 13.87 -6.63
C ILE A 206 10.71 13.04 -7.89
N THR A 207 11.69 13.42 -8.71
CA THR A 207 12.22 12.62 -9.84
C THR A 207 13.54 11.94 -9.51
N SER A 208 14.24 12.41 -8.47
CA SER A 208 15.47 11.81 -7.94
C SER A 208 15.43 11.88 -6.42
N VAL A 209 15.48 10.71 -5.77
CA VAL A 209 15.46 10.59 -4.30
C VAL A 209 16.68 11.26 -3.69
N LYS A 210 17.87 10.94 -4.22
CA LYS A 210 19.13 11.54 -3.75
C LYS A 210 19.05 13.07 -3.78
N LYS A 211 18.69 13.65 -4.93
CA LYS A 211 18.59 15.11 -5.07
C LYS A 211 17.57 15.70 -4.09
N PHE A 212 16.45 15.04 -3.87
CA PHE A 212 15.44 15.54 -2.93
C PHE A 212 15.92 15.46 -1.48
N MET A 213 16.53 14.35 -1.05
CA MET A 213 17.06 14.19 0.30
C MET A 213 18.21 15.16 0.59
N ASP A 214 19.10 15.39 -0.36
CA ASP A 214 20.22 16.31 -0.21
C ASP A 214 19.75 17.78 -0.09
N ASN A 215 18.69 18.18 -0.82
CA ASN A 215 18.26 19.58 -0.90
C ASN A 215 17.05 19.97 -0.04
N SER A 216 16.24 19.00 0.43
CA SER A 216 15.05 19.31 1.23
C SER A 216 15.42 19.64 2.68
N ASN A 217 15.02 20.82 3.15
CA ASN A 217 15.16 21.21 4.57
C ASN A 217 13.92 20.84 5.41
N ASN A 218 12.85 20.33 4.79
CA ASN A 218 11.63 19.97 5.50
C ASN A 218 11.76 18.56 6.07
N LYS A 219 11.84 18.47 7.41
CA LYS A 219 11.97 17.21 8.15
C LYS A 219 10.78 16.27 7.95
N ILE A 220 9.57 16.80 7.75
CA ILE A 220 8.37 15.99 7.51
C ILE A 220 8.48 15.27 6.16
N TYR A 221 8.87 15.98 5.10
CA TYR A 221 9.09 15.35 3.79
C TYR A 221 10.20 14.30 3.81
N LYS A 222 11.30 14.58 4.52
CA LYS A 222 12.40 13.60 4.68
C LYS A 222 11.91 12.34 5.39
N ASN A 223 11.23 12.49 6.51
CA ASN A 223 10.67 11.35 7.25
C ASN A 223 9.66 10.55 6.40
N MET A 224 8.75 11.22 5.68
CA MET A 224 7.80 10.54 4.78
C MET A 224 8.54 9.73 3.70
N LEU A 225 9.55 10.32 3.05
CA LEU A 225 10.33 9.64 2.02
C LEU A 225 11.20 8.51 2.60
N GLU A 226 11.70 8.66 3.83
CA GLU A 226 12.39 7.59 4.55
C GLU A 226 11.46 6.40 4.84
N LYS A 227 10.17 6.64 5.12
CA LYS A 227 9.18 5.55 5.24
C LYS A 227 8.97 4.83 3.90
N ASP A 228 8.87 5.56 2.79
CA ASP A 228 8.76 4.97 1.45
C ASP A 228 10.00 4.12 1.11
N ILE A 229 11.20 4.65 1.35
CA ILE A 229 12.47 3.93 1.12
C ILE A 229 12.55 2.68 2.01
N LEU A 230 12.20 2.81 3.30
CA LEU A 230 12.18 1.67 4.21
C LEU A 230 11.18 0.61 3.74
N ALA A 231 10.02 1.01 3.24
CA ALA A 231 9.03 0.08 2.69
C ALA A 231 9.60 -0.70 1.51
N THR A 232 10.29 -0.04 0.56
CA THR A 232 10.99 -0.73 -0.52
C THR A 232 12.09 -1.65 -0.01
N ASN A 233 12.92 -1.17 0.93
CA ASN A 233 14.02 -1.97 1.49
C ASN A 233 13.51 -3.26 2.14
N VAL A 234 12.48 -3.15 2.97
CA VAL A 234 11.83 -4.31 3.59
C VAL A 234 11.15 -5.17 2.54
N TYR A 235 10.45 -4.58 1.56
CA TYR A 235 9.77 -5.33 0.50
C TYR A 235 10.73 -6.26 -0.26
N THR A 236 11.96 -5.80 -0.52
CA THR A 236 12.95 -6.63 -1.22
C THR A 236 13.44 -7.83 -0.43
N LEU A 237 13.23 -7.90 0.89
CA LEU A 237 13.55 -9.10 1.68
C LEU A 237 12.69 -10.31 1.27
N GLY A 238 11.50 -10.06 0.72
CA GLY A 238 10.65 -11.14 0.21
C GLY A 238 11.15 -11.76 -1.10
N TYR A 239 12.11 -11.14 -1.80
CA TYR A 239 12.61 -11.67 -3.06
C TYR A 239 13.30 -13.02 -2.82
N GLY A 240 13.01 -14.00 -3.69
CA GLY A 240 13.64 -15.32 -3.62
C GLY A 240 15.15 -15.29 -3.86
N TYR A 241 15.66 -14.24 -4.51
CA TYR A 241 17.09 -14.02 -4.76
C TYR A 241 17.36 -12.57 -5.16
N ASP A 242 18.63 -12.18 -5.17
CA ASP A 242 19.11 -10.83 -5.51
C ASP A 242 18.39 -9.70 -4.76
N SER A 243 18.03 -9.94 -3.50
CA SER A 243 17.50 -8.92 -2.61
C SER A 243 18.50 -7.77 -2.46
N LYS A 244 18.04 -6.54 -2.72
CA LYS A 244 18.87 -5.33 -2.68
C LYS A 244 18.10 -4.22 -2.01
N ALA A 245 18.70 -3.63 -0.98
CA ALA A 245 18.21 -2.39 -0.40
C ALA A 245 18.51 -1.19 -1.33
N ASN A 246 17.86 -0.07 -1.04
CA ASN A 246 18.01 1.24 -1.67
C ASN A 246 17.64 1.28 -3.17
N LEU A 247 16.70 0.42 -3.60
CA LEU A 247 16.21 0.45 -4.99
C LEU A 247 15.59 1.81 -5.36
N ASP A 248 15.05 2.55 -4.40
CA ASP A 248 14.59 3.92 -4.60
C ASP A 248 15.66 4.88 -5.14
N TYR A 249 16.95 4.61 -4.87
CA TYR A 249 18.08 5.40 -5.34
C TYR A 249 18.67 4.88 -6.66
N THR A 250 18.55 3.57 -6.93
CA THR A 250 19.24 2.92 -8.04
C THR A 250 18.30 2.61 -9.22
N GLN A 251 17.01 2.41 -8.96
CA GLN A 251 16.02 2.13 -9.99
C GLN A 251 15.74 3.41 -10.78
N LYS A 252 15.98 3.35 -12.09
CA LYS A 252 15.70 4.46 -12.99
C LYS A 252 14.19 4.60 -13.19
N LEU A 253 13.76 5.82 -13.47
CA LEU A 253 12.39 6.11 -13.90
C LEU A 253 12.02 5.25 -15.11
N ILE A 254 10.81 4.70 -15.10
CA ILE A 254 10.29 3.95 -16.23
C ILE A 254 9.89 4.96 -17.31
N ILE A 255 10.58 4.95 -18.45
CA ILE A 255 10.28 5.80 -19.60
C ILE A 255 9.75 4.89 -20.70
N ASN A 256 8.47 5.05 -21.03
CA ASN A 256 7.86 4.34 -22.15
C ASN A 256 7.74 5.31 -23.33
N ASN A 257 8.40 4.98 -24.44
CA ASN A 257 8.36 5.84 -25.63
C ASN A 257 7.04 5.71 -26.37
#